data_AF-A0A5B7CDG7-F1
#
_entry.id   AF-A0A5B7CDG7-F1
#
_cell.length_a   1.000
_cell.length_b   1.000
_cell.length_c   1.000
_cell.angle_alpha   90.00
_cell.angle_beta   90.00
_cell.angle_gamma   90.00
#
_symmetry.space_group_name_H-M   'P 1'
#
loop_
_entity.id
_entity.type
_entity.pdbx_description
1 polymer ?
#
loop_
_entity_poly.entity_id
_entity_poly.type
_entity_poly.pdbx_seq_one_letter_code
_entity_poly.pdbx_strand_id
1 'polypeptide(L)'
;MASIYSCTECGTNLNLHTNHLFPPDFYFEAGNKGTLSFSMIDDTKFKLEKEDKIRPFFETLNYWGIQRKRTKIMCNSCGRVVGYVYDDGPPLTDSPGQFHFGPSQVIPRAPRYRFKTKALRISSET
;
A
#
# COMPACT_ATOMS: atom_id res chain seq x y z
N MET A 1 -9.32 7.78 -19.44
CA MET A 1 -9.73 8.86 -18.52
C MET A 1 -8.83 8.79 -17.30
N ALA A 2 -8.05 9.83 -17.04
CA ALA A 2 -7.24 9.89 -15.83
C ALA A 2 -8.16 10.12 -14.62
N SER A 3 -7.85 9.45 -13.51
CA SER A 3 -8.55 9.64 -12.24
C SER A 3 -7.74 10.57 -11.36
N ILE A 4 -8.37 11.61 -10.83
CA ILE A 4 -7.80 12.50 -9.85
C ILE A 4 -8.13 11.94 -8.46
N TYR A 5 -7.10 11.71 -7.66
CA TYR A 5 -7.23 11.24 -6.29
C TYR A 5 -6.92 12.36 -5.32
N SER A 6 -7.92 12.77 -4.55
CA SER A 6 -7.78 13.81 -3.54
C SER A 6 -8.05 13.26 -2.13
N CYS A 7 -7.48 13.89 -1.12
CA CYS A 7 -7.79 13.55 0.26
C CYS A 7 -9.26 13.90 0.56
N THR A 8 -10.03 12.95 1.10
CA THR A 8 -11.43 13.21 1.48
C THR A 8 -11.55 14.27 2.57
N GLU A 9 -10.55 14.38 3.45
CA GLU A 9 -10.59 15.28 4.62
C GLU A 9 -10.33 16.74 4.25
N CYS A 10 -9.29 17.02 3.47
CA CYS A 10 -8.85 18.40 3.17
C CYS A 10 -8.94 18.77 1.68
N GLY A 11 -9.35 17.84 0.81
CA GLY A 11 -9.49 18.08 -0.63
C GLY A 11 -8.18 18.21 -1.41
N THR A 12 -7.01 18.16 -0.77
CA THR A 12 -5.71 18.28 -1.46
C THR A 12 -5.54 17.14 -2.46
N ASN A 13 -5.08 17.46 -3.67
CA ASN A 13 -4.67 16.48 -4.67
C ASN A 13 -3.43 15.71 -4.18
N LEU A 14 -3.56 14.38 -4.11
CA LEU A 14 -2.55 13.48 -3.58
C LEU A 14 -1.54 13.00 -4.64
N ASN A 15 -1.66 13.47 -5.88
CA ASN A 15 -0.79 13.16 -7.00
C ASN A 15 -0.58 11.65 -7.22
N LEU A 16 -1.66 10.87 -7.06
CA LEU A 16 -1.65 9.44 -7.36
C LEU A 16 -1.95 9.24 -8.85
N HIS A 17 -1.12 8.47 -9.54
CA HIS A 17 -1.29 8.20 -10.96
C HIS A 17 -1.84 6.80 -11.21
N THR A 18 -2.81 6.68 -12.12
CA THR A 18 -3.39 5.39 -12.53
C THR A 18 -2.36 4.44 -13.14
N ASN A 19 -1.26 4.95 -13.70
CA ASN A 19 -0.16 4.14 -14.25
C ASN A 19 0.56 3.30 -13.19
N HIS A 20 0.50 3.71 -11.92
CA HIS A 20 1.07 2.97 -10.79
C HIS A 20 0.02 2.17 -10.02
N LEU A 21 -1.26 2.22 -10.44
CA LEU A 21 -2.34 1.49 -9.78
C LEU A 21 -2.25 0.01 -10.15
N PHE A 22 -2.23 -0.87 -9.14
CA PHE A 22 -2.34 -2.30 -9.37
C PHE A 22 -3.76 -2.66 -9.85
N PRO A 23 -3.89 -3.60 -10.81
CA PRO A 23 -5.19 -4.10 -11.25
C PRO A 23 -6.04 -4.65 -10.09
N PRO A 24 -7.38 -4.55 -10.14
CA PRO A 24 -8.27 -5.03 -9.08
C PRO A 24 -8.14 -6.53 -8.77
N ASP A 25 -7.79 -7.32 -9.78
CA ASP A 25 -7.61 -8.77 -9.75
C ASP A 25 -6.18 -9.20 -9.34
N PHE A 26 -5.26 -8.24 -9.15
CA PHE A 26 -3.91 -8.56 -8.68
C PHE A 26 -3.94 -9.13 -7.26
N TYR A 27 -3.33 -10.30 -7.09
CA TYR A 27 -3.31 -11.03 -5.82
C TYR A 27 -2.33 -10.41 -4.81
N PHE A 28 -2.79 -10.25 -3.57
CA PHE A 28 -1.96 -9.84 -2.44
C PHE A 28 -2.31 -10.68 -1.21
N GLU A 29 -1.31 -11.07 -0.43
CA GLU A 29 -1.48 -11.90 0.77
C GLU A 29 -2.40 -11.22 1.80
N ALA A 30 -2.23 -9.92 2.04
CA ALA A 30 -3.10 -9.14 2.93
C ALA A 30 -4.42 -8.65 2.28
N GLY A 31 -4.70 -9.10 1.05
CA GLY A 31 -5.89 -8.76 0.26
C GLY A 31 -5.98 -7.29 -0.18
N ASN A 32 -7.11 -6.94 -0.82
CA ASN A 32 -7.35 -5.61 -1.40
C ASN A 32 -8.77 -5.05 -1.15
N LYS A 33 -9.57 -5.67 -0.28
CA LYS A 33 -10.97 -5.27 -0.05
C LYS A 33 -11.07 -3.83 0.49
N GLY A 34 -11.83 -2.99 -0.23
CA GLY A 34 -12.08 -1.59 0.16
C GLY A 34 -10.84 -0.69 0.08
N THR A 35 -9.86 -1.08 -0.74
CA THR A 35 -8.59 -0.35 -0.88
C THR A 35 -8.13 -0.29 -2.32
N LEU A 36 -7.34 0.73 -2.63
CA LEU A 36 -6.56 0.83 -3.87
C LEU A 36 -5.09 0.66 -3.52
N SER A 37 -4.34 -0.06 -4.33
CA SER A 37 -2.93 -0.33 -4.10
C SER A 37 -2.11 0.25 -5.25
N PHE A 38 -1.04 0.98 -4.92
CA PHE A 38 -0.13 1.57 -5.90
C PHE A 38 1.29 1.02 -5.73
N SER A 39 2.03 0.91 -6.83
CA SER A 39 3.45 0.53 -6.85
C SER A 39 4.37 1.69 -6.50
N MET A 40 3.92 2.93 -6.69
CA MET A 40 4.69 4.15 -6.43
C MET A 40 3.76 5.29 -6.00
N ILE A 41 4.30 6.19 -5.19
CA ILE A 41 3.63 7.41 -4.72
C ILE A 41 4.58 8.60 -4.81
N ASP A 42 4.03 9.82 -4.80
CA ASP A 42 4.80 11.06 -4.66
C ASP A 42 5.07 11.36 -3.18
N ASP A 43 6.30 11.14 -2.73
CA ASP A 43 6.71 11.31 -1.34
C ASP A 43 6.52 12.75 -0.82
N THR A 44 6.40 13.76 -1.69
CA THR A 44 6.15 15.15 -1.25
C THR A 44 4.72 15.36 -0.74
N LYS A 45 3.78 14.50 -1.15
CA LYS A 45 2.35 14.58 -0.80
C LYS A 45 2.00 13.79 0.46
N PHE A 46 2.92 12.97 0.96
CA PHE A 46 2.66 12.08 2.07
C PHE A 46 3.72 12.17 3.18
N LYS A 47 3.28 11.94 4.41
CA LYS A 47 4.16 11.69 5.55
C LYS A 47 4.08 10.22 5.92
N LEU A 48 5.23 9.54 5.88
CA LEU A 48 5.36 8.14 6.25
C LEU A 48 5.81 8.01 7.71
N GLU A 49 5.01 7.37 8.54
CA GLU A 49 5.32 7.19 9.97
C GLU A 49 5.22 5.72 10.40
N LYS A 50 6.24 5.24 11.11
CA LYS A 50 6.21 3.90 11.68
C LYS A 50 5.16 3.83 12.79
N GLU A 51 4.31 2.81 12.73
CA GLU A 51 3.35 2.47 13.76
C GLU A 51 3.68 1.09 14.31
N ASP A 52 3.83 1.02 15.63
CA ASP A 52 3.93 -0.23 16.38
C ASP A 52 2.76 -0.27 17.37
N LYS A 53 1.88 -1.25 17.20
CA LYS A 53 0.69 -1.43 18.05
C LYS A 53 0.58 -2.87 18.52
N ILE A 54 0.38 -3.04 19.81
CA ILE A 54 0.04 -4.33 20.42
C ILE A 54 -1.50 -4.45 20.42
N ARG A 55 -2.05 -4.99 19.34
CA ARG A 55 -3.48 -5.29 19.17
C ARG A 55 -3.62 -6.52 18.27
N PRO A 56 -4.45 -7.52 18.64
CA PRO A 56 -4.72 -8.67 17.78
C PRO A 56 -5.13 -8.25 16.37
N PHE A 57 -4.55 -8.88 15.36
CA PHE A 57 -4.90 -8.67 13.96
C PHE A 57 -4.74 -9.96 13.14
N PHE A 58 -5.43 -10.02 12.01
CA PHE A 58 -5.25 -11.06 11.01
C PHE A 58 -4.36 -10.52 9.89
N GLU A 59 -3.26 -11.21 9.61
CA GLU A 59 -2.39 -10.89 8.47
C GLU A 59 -2.90 -11.59 7.21
N THR A 60 -3.30 -12.86 7.36
CA THR A 60 -3.98 -13.68 6.36
C THR A 60 -5.18 -14.38 7.01
N LEU A 61 -5.96 -15.14 6.21
CA LEU A 61 -7.08 -15.92 6.72
C LEU A 61 -6.66 -16.93 7.80
N ASN A 62 -5.44 -17.46 7.71
CA ASN A 62 -4.95 -18.54 8.57
C ASN A 62 -3.88 -18.08 9.57
N TYR A 63 -3.52 -16.80 9.58
CA TYR A 63 -2.49 -16.25 10.47
C TYR A 63 -2.99 -15.01 11.20
N TRP A 64 -2.91 -15.08 12.53
CA TRP A 64 -3.17 -13.98 13.42
C TRP A 64 -1.91 -13.62 14.21
N GLY A 65 -1.73 -12.33 14.49
CA GLY A 65 -0.61 -11.81 15.27
C GLY A 65 -1.11 -10.85 16.35
N ILE A 66 -0.27 -10.59 17.34
CA ILE A 66 -0.58 -9.68 18.45
C ILE A 66 0.08 -8.30 18.31
N GLN A 67 1.27 -8.24 17.72
CA GLN A 67 2.01 -7.00 17.51
C GLN A 67 2.01 -6.65 16.03
N ARG A 68 1.42 -5.52 15.69
CA ARG A 68 1.34 -5.02 14.31
C ARG A 68 2.33 -3.89 14.12
N LYS A 69 3.39 -4.16 13.36
CA LYS A 69 4.35 -3.17 12.87
C LYS A 69 4.02 -2.83 11.42
N ARG A 70 3.77 -1.55 11.13
CA ARG A 70 3.47 -1.08 9.76
C ARG A 70 3.83 0.39 9.60
N THR A 71 4.00 0.84 8.38
CA THR A 71 4.19 2.26 8.07
C THR A 71 2.86 2.88 7.67
N LYS A 72 2.41 3.91 8.39
CA LYS A 72 1.25 4.74 8.03
C LYS A 72 1.60 5.61 6.85
N ILE A 73 0.64 5.76 5.94
CA ILE A 73 0.65 6.79 4.92
C ILE A 73 -0.33 7.87 5.37
N MET A 74 0.18 9.08 5.60
CA MET A 74 -0.63 10.22 6.02
C MET A 74 -0.59 11.32 4.98
N CYS A 75 -1.70 12.02 4.77
CA CYS A 75 -1.72 13.20 3.91
C CYS A 75 -0.81 14.28 4.53
N ASN A 76 0.15 14.80 3.75
CA ASN A 76 1.09 15.80 4.25
C ASN A 76 0.38 17.10 4.65
N SER A 77 -0.70 17.49 3.96
CA SER A 77 -1.43 18.74 4.22
C SER A 77 -2.25 18.75 5.52
N CYS A 78 -2.86 17.62 5.92
CA CYS A 78 -3.79 17.59 7.05
C CYS A 78 -3.46 16.53 8.11
N GLY A 79 -2.43 15.71 7.90
CA GLY A 79 -2.02 14.65 8.83
C GLY A 79 -2.97 13.45 8.90
N ARG A 80 -4.06 13.41 8.11
CA ARG A 80 -5.02 12.31 8.14
C ARG A 80 -4.39 11.03 7.58
N VAL A 81 -4.56 9.91 8.28
CA VAL A 81 -4.14 8.59 7.79
C VAL A 81 -5.00 8.17 6.60
N VAL A 82 -4.36 8.04 5.44
CA VAL A 82 -5.01 7.65 4.18
C VAL A 82 -4.74 6.19 3.79
N GLY A 83 -3.66 5.59 4.31
CA GLY A 83 -3.24 4.24 3.93
C GLY A 83 -2.15 3.65 4.81
N TYR A 84 -1.61 2.52 4.36
CA TYR A 84 -0.48 1.83 4.97
C TYR A 84 0.42 1.22 3.88
N VAL A 85 1.72 1.13 4.17
CA VAL A 85 2.69 0.42 3.34
C VAL A 85 2.72 -1.06 3.75
N TYR A 86 2.78 -1.95 2.77
CA TYR A 86 2.99 -3.39 2.96
C TYR A 86 4.15 -3.86 2.08
N ASP A 87 5.00 -4.74 2.58
CA ASP A 87 6.14 -5.29 1.84
C ASP A 87 5.75 -6.62 1.15
N ASP A 88 4.56 -6.64 0.54
CA ASP A 88 3.97 -7.80 -0.15
C ASP A 88 3.69 -7.52 -1.64
N GLY A 89 4.40 -6.55 -2.23
CA GLY A 89 4.34 -6.25 -3.65
C GLY A 89 5.09 -7.28 -4.52
N PRO A 90 5.28 -6.99 -5.82
CA PRO A 90 6.05 -7.85 -6.71
C PRO A 90 7.46 -8.16 -6.19
N PRO A 91 8.03 -9.35 -6.48
CA PRO A 91 9.41 -9.65 -6.11
C PRO A 91 10.37 -8.68 -6.80
N LEU A 92 11.43 -8.27 -6.10
CA LEU A 92 12.48 -7.40 -6.67
C LEU A 92 13.47 -8.14 -7.56
N THR A 93 13.46 -9.47 -7.53
CA THR A 93 14.37 -10.30 -8.32
C THR A 93 13.62 -11.51 -8.88
N ASP A 94 13.82 -11.79 -10.17
CA ASP A 94 13.29 -12.99 -10.84
C ASP A 94 14.20 -14.23 -10.67
N SER A 95 15.16 -14.18 -9.75
CA SER A 95 16.10 -15.27 -9.50
C SER A 95 15.50 -16.32 -8.57
N PRO A 96 15.73 -17.62 -8.79
CA PRO A 96 15.35 -18.69 -7.87
C PRO A 96 16.20 -18.71 -6.56
N GLY A 97 16.74 -17.57 -6.12
CA GLY A 97 17.72 -17.46 -5.03
C GLY A 97 19.17 -17.64 -5.48
N GLN A 98 20.12 -17.48 -4.54
CA GLN A 98 21.54 -17.73 -4.80
C GLN A 98 21.75 -19.23 -5.09
N PHE A 99 22.37 -19.56 -6.22
CA PHE A 99 22.73 -20.93 -6.66
C PHE A 99 21.57 -21.90 -6.99
N HIS A 100 20.37 -21.45 -7.36
CA HIS A 100 19.23 -22.33 -7.68
C HIS A 100 18.79 -23.26 -6.52
N PHE A 101 19.14 -22.96 -5.26
CA PHE A 101 18.69 -23.72 -4.08
C PHE A 101 17.21 -23.49 -3.71
N GLY A 102 16.42 -22.95 -4.64
CA GLY A 102 14.99 -22.72 -4.48
C GLY A 102 14.65 -21.59 -3.50
N PRO A 103 13.36 -21.29 -3.33
CA PRO A 103 12.86 -20.12 -2.61
C PRO A 103 12.98 -20.22 -1.07
N SER A 104 13.98 -20.97 -0.55
CA SER A 104 14.27 -21.04 0.88
C SER A 104 14.76 -19.70 1.47
N GLN A 105 15.10 -18.74 0.61
CA GLN A 105 15.38 -17.36 0.98
C GLN A 105 14.14 -16.50 0.79
N VAL A 106 13.81 -15.68 1.80
CA VAL A 106 12.76 -14.66 1.70
C VAL A 106 13.11 -13.72 0.55
N ILE A 107 12.40 -13.84 -0.57
CA ILE A 107 12.62 -12.98 -1.75
C ILE A 107 12.26 -11.55 -1.33
N PRO A 108 13.16 -10.56 -1.49
CA PRO A 108 12.84 -9.19 -1.17
C PRO A 108 11.69 -8.71 -2.08
N ARG A 109 10.65 -8.16 -1.46
CA ARG A 109 9.42 -7.71 -2.11
C ARG A 109 9.41 -6.19 -2.22
N ALA A 110 8.85 -5.67 -3.30
CA ALA A 110 8.64 -4.24 -3.46
C ALA A 110 7.58 -3.72 -2.45
N PRO A 111 7.70 -2.46 -2.00
CA PRO A 111 6.67 -1.85 -1.17
C PRO A 111 5.38 -1.66 -1.98
N ARG A 112 4.25 -1.89 -1.33
CA ARG A 112 2.91 -1.64 -1.83
C ARG A 112 2.26 -0.55 -1.01
N TYR A 113 1.85 0.53 -1.66
CA TYR A 113 1.18 1.65 -1.04
C TYR A 113 -0.33 1.47 -1.10
N ARG A 114 -0.92 0.98 0.00
CA ARG A 114 -2.34 0.62 0.07
C ARG A 114 -3.16 1.73 0.72
N PHE A 115 -4.01 2.36 -0.08
CA PHE A 115 -4.92 3.44 0.34
C PHE A 115 -6.32 2.92 0.61
N LYS A 116 -6.99 3.48 1.62
CA LYS A 116 -8.41 3.19 1.88
C LYS A 116 -9.27 3.97 0.89
N THR A 117 -10.17 3.31 0.18
CA THR A 117 -11.08 4.00 -0.76
C THR A 117 -11.87 5.11 -0.07
N LYS A 118 -12.33 4.88 1.17
CA LYS A 118 -13.03 5.89 1.98
C LYS A 118 -12.20 7.13 2.36
N ALA A 119 -10.87 7.06 2.25
CA ALA A 119 -9.98 8.19 2.52
C ALA A 119 -9.62 8.98 1.26
N LEU A 120 -10.05 8.50 0.09
CA LEU A 120 -9.82 9.12 -1.21
C LEU A 120 -11.15 9.60 -1.80
N ARG A 121 -11.15 10.84 -2.30
CA ARG A 121 -12.16 11.33 -3.23
C ARG A 121 -11.62 11.11 -4.64
N ILE A 122 -12.38 10.37 -5.45
CA ILE A 122 -12.00 10.04 -6.84
C ILE A 122 -12.90 10.84 -7.78
N SER A 123 -12.31 11.61 -8.67
CA SER A 123 -13.00 12.33 -9.75
C SER A 123 -12.36 12.02 -11.09
N SER A 124 -13.15 11.92 -12.14
CA SER A 124 -12.65 11.78 -13.52
C SER A 124 -12.14 13.12 -14.04
N GLU A 125 -10.96 13.13 -14.65
CA GLU A 125 -10.50 14.24 -15.48
C GLU A 125 -11.30 14.21 -16.79
N THR A 126 -12.04 15.29 -17.07
CA THR A 126 -12.87 15.49 -18.28
C THR A 126 -12.02 15.82 -19.49
#